data_AF-A0A8B6E3L7-F1
#
_entry.id   AF-A0A8B6E3L7-F1
#
_cell.length_a   1.000
_cell.length_b   1.000
_cell.length_c   1.000
_cell.angle_alpha   90.00
_cell.angle_beta   90.00
_cell.angle_gamma   90.00
#
_symmetry.space_group_name_H-M   'P 1'
#
loop_
_entity.id
_entity.type
_entity.pdbx_description
1 polymer ?
#
loop_
_entity_poly.entity_id
_entity_poly.type
_entity_poly.pdbx_seq_one_letter_code
_entity_poly.pdbx_strand_id
1 'polypeptide(L)'
;MNYCNFAKVMLSRCTKDTSAINWWNNPDKTNIDYPPPSFNTSLTLRTRHENYINFMRNYPKMQIDYKTMEKRITRIQSYLTNPKYWQHDNKDGQRQEFYQNFSIYNWARLAEIEKKRHQLTNCNPCNTTHLDKSYIHKSVPKENLQLKSLCEQVADKVSPRTSGNKSNAKKEGKKAVDQKLSQKEPGSIVIWSRLAKKYDLKINDRVPLNGGQVLMEFARSKGVPVFQFNKHTRISGRDFKRRVRRSIKAGSLYNTSYSSKIHSDVQTRIRTGEINIGMPVAPKTFKKDLISPDGTLTEKKQQVYGRKIKIRRHQRERD
;
A
#
# COMPACT_ATOMS: atom_id res chain seq x y z
N MET A 1 0.30 4.75 7.42
CA MET A 1 -0.67 3.74 7.88
C MET A 1 -1.75 3.58 6.81
N ASN A 2 -1.86 2.41 6.18
CA ASN A 2 -2.56 2.23 4.90
C ASN A 2 -4.09 2.08 5.03
N TYR A 3 -4.71 2.76 6.00
CA TYR A 3 -6.16 2.71 6.16
C TYR A 3 -6.83 3.84 5.36
N CYS A 4 -8.08 3.63 4.94
CA CYS A 4 -8.93 4.71 4.45
C CYS A 4 -8.96 5.87 5.44
N ASN A 5 -8.88 7.11 4.96
CA ASN A 5 -8.87 8.29 5.83
C ASN A 5 -10.16 8.42 6.64
N PHE A 6 -11.32 8.14 6.02
CA PHE A 6 -12.59 8.05 6.74
C PHE A 6 -12.56 6.98 7.83
N ALA A 7 -12.08 5.76 7.51
CA ALA A 7 -11.96 4.70 8.51
C ALA A 7 -11.06 5.09 9.69
N LYS A 8 -9.96 5.83 9.44
CA LYS A 8 -9.08 6.33 10.51
C LYS A 8 -9.85 7.28 11.45
N VAL A 9 -10.59 8.25 10.90
CA VAL A 9 -11.39 9.19 11.70
C VAL A 9 -12.48 8.46 12.47
N MET A 10 -13.19 7.54 11.83
CA MET A 10 -14.23 6.73 12.46
C MET A 10 -13.71 5.92 13.63
N LEU A 11 -12.67 5.12 13.39
CA LEU A 11 -12.07 4.25 14.40
C LEU A 11 -11.45 5.07 15.54
N SER A 12 -10.77 6.18 15.24
CA SER A 12 -10.12 6.97 16.29
C SER A 12 -11.08 7.77 17.17
N ARG A 13 -12.12 8.36 16.57
CA ARG A 13 -13.00 9.35 17.21
C ARG A 13 -14.45 8.90 17.28
N CYS A 14 -15.11 8.71 16.14
CA CYS A 14 -16.57 8.63 16.11
C CYS A 14 -17.14 7.41 16.85
N THR A 15 -16.41 6.30 16.86
CA THR A 15 -16.83 5.11 17.63
C THR A 15 -16.91 5.34 19.15
N LYS A 16 -16.32 6.44 19.65
CA LYS A 16 -16.31 6.84 21.06
C LYS A 16 -17.33 7.94 21.39
N ASP A 17 -17.94 8.55 20.39
CA ASP A 17 -18.71 9.78 20.57
C ASP A 17 -20.21 9.48 20.48
N THR A 18 -20.88 9.51 21.63
CA THR A 18 -22.31 9.22 21.75
C THR A 18 -23.13 10.16 20.86
N SER A 19 -22.74 11.43 20.73
CA SER A 19 -23.43 12.38 19.86
C SER A 19 -23.32 11.99 18.39
N ALA A 20 -22.15 11.51 17.95
CA ALA A 20 -21.95 11.02 16.59
C ALA A 20 -22.75 9.74 16.30
N ILE A 21 -22.83 8.83 17.28
CA ILE A 21 -23.61 7.59 17.20
C ILE A 21 -25.10 7.91 17.10
N ASN A 22 -25.60 8.77 17.99
CA ASN A 22 -27.01 9.19 18.00
C ASN A 22 -27.39 9.89 16.69
N TRP A 23 -26.56 10.81 16.20
CA TRP A 23 -26.77 11.48 14.93
C TRP A 23 -26.84 10.49 13.75
N TRP A 24 -25.97 9.48 13.72
CA TRP A 24 -25.98 8.47 12.65
C TRP A 24 -27.15 7.49 12.70
N ASN A 25 -27.69 7.25 13.88
CA ASN A 25 -28.86 6.41 14.04
C ASN A 25 -30.17 7.17 13.78
N ASN A 26 -30.12 8.51 13.75
CA ASN A 26 -31.28 9.32 13.41
C ASN A 26 -31.67 9.10 11.92
N PRO A 27 -32.95 8.87 11.59
CA PRO A 27 -33.41 8.72 10.21
C PRO A 27 -33.25 10.03 9.39
N ASP A 28 -33.42 11.20 10.00
CA ASP A 28 -33.41 12.51 9.33
C ASP A 28 -32.03 13.19 9.36
N LYS A 29 -31.01 12.46 8.89
CA LYS A 29 -29.59 12.89 8.90
C LYS A 29 -29.33 14.20 8.15
N THR A 30 -30.22 14.59 7.23
CA THR A 30 -30.03 15.73 6.34
C THR A 30 -30.50 17.05 6.93
N ASN A 31 -31.35 17.03 7.96
CA ASN A 31 -31.96 18.23 8.56
C ASN A 31 -31.41 18.57 9.95
N ILE A 32 -30.44 17.80 10.46
CA ILE A 32 -29.92 17.99 11.81
C ILE A 32 -28.43 18.32 11.72
N ASP A 33 -28.06 19.49 12.26
CA ASP A 33 -26.67 19.89 12.40
C ASP A 33 -25.89 18.82 13.17
N TYR A 34 -24.77 18.40 12.60
CA TYR A 34 -23.89 17.44 13.26
C TYR A 34 -23.27 18.10 14.49
N PRO A 35 -23.60 17.65 15.72
CA PRO A 35 -23.09 18.27 16.92
C PRO A 35 -21.56 18.13 16.98
N PRO A 36 -20.85 19.13 17.55
CA PRO A 36 -19.42 19.04 17.72
C PRO A 36 -19.07 17.78 18.54
N PRO A 37 -18.07 17.00 18.10
CA PRO A 37 -17.83 15.69 18.67
C PRO A 37 -17.37 15.77 20.12
N SER A 38 -18.09 15.06 21.00
CA SER A 38 -17.74 14.93 22.42
C SER A 38 -16.77 13.76 22.60
N PHE A 39 -15.59 14.00 23.17
CA PHE A 39 -14.60 12.95 23.36
C PHE A 39 -14.90 12.12 24.62
N ASN A 40 -15.97 11.32 24.58
CA ASN A 40 -16.26 10.44 25.69
C ASN A 40 -15.33 9.20 25.66
N THR A 41 -14.49 9.04 26.68
CA THR A 41 -13.53 7.93 26.75
C THR A 41 -14.09 6.67 27.42
N SER A 42 -15.35 6.67 27.86
CA SER A 42 -15.93 5.58 28.67
C SER A 42 -16.29 4.31 27.88
N LEU A 43 -16.43 4.38 26.56
CA LEU A 43 -16.88 3.24 25.75
C LEU A 43 -15.82 2.13 25.63
N THR A 44 -16.23 0.90 25.94
CA THR A 44 -15.40 -0.30 25.81
C THR A 44 -14.99 -0.55 24.36
N LEU A 45 -13.87 -1.27 24.15
CA LEU A 45 -13.41 -1.61 22.81
C LEU A 45 -14.45 -2.44 22.02
N ARG A 46 -15.17 -3.33 22.69
CA ARG A 46 -16.24 -4.13 22.08
C ARG A 46 -17.37 -3.25 21.57
N THR A 47 -17.90 -2.37 22.41
CA THR A 47 -18.95 -1.42 22.01
C THR A 47 -18.50 -0.54 20.85
N ARG A 48 -17.24 -0.09 20.86
CA ARG A 48 -16.68 0.69 19.75
C ARG A 48 -16.60 -0.09 18.44
N HIS A 49 -16.27 -1.37 18.51
CA HIS A 49 -16.26 -2.26 17.34
C HIS A 49 -17.66 -2.49 16.80
N GLU A 50 -18.64 -2.77 17.66
CA GLU A 50 -20.05 -2.90 17.30
C GLU A 50 -20.57 -1.63 16.61
N ASN A 51 -20.30 -0.46 17.19
CA ASN A 51 -20.61 0.83 16.59
C ASN A 51 -20.01 0.94 15.18
N TYR A 52 -18.71 0.63 15.03
CA TYR A 52 -18.04 0.67 13.73
C TYR A 52 -18.68 -0.26 12.69
N ILE A 53 -19.00 -1.49 13.08
CA ILE A 53 -19.66 -2.46 12.19
C ILE A 53 -21.04 -1.95 11.78
N ASN A 54 -21.79 -1.34 12.70
CA ASN A 54 -23.09 -0.74 12.40
C ASN A 54 -22.96 0.42 11.39
N PHE A 55 -21.96 1.30 11.56
CA PHE A 55 -21.65 2.35 10.57
C PHE A 55 -21.33 1.77 9.18
N MET A 56 -20.61 0.65 9.14
CA MET A 56 -20.08 0.05 7.91
C MET A 56 -20.92 -1.12 7.37
N ARG A 57 -22.14 -1.33 7.87
CA ARG A 57 -22.99 -2.47 7.52
C ARG A 57 -23.22 -2.58 6.00
N ASN A 58 -23.42 -1.44 5.34
CA ASN A 58 -23.65 -1.37 3.89
C ASN A 58 -22.36 -1.32 3.05
N TYR A 59 -21.19 -1.34 3.69
CA TYR A 59 -19.89 -1.21 3.04
C TYR A 59 -18.94 -2.35 3.45
N PRO A 60 -19.13 -3.58 2.95
CA PRO A 60 -18.35 -4.76 3.37
C PRO A 60 -16.83 -4.57 3.24
N LYS A 61 -16.38 -3.85 2.20
CA LYS A 61 -14.94 -3.57 1.97
C LYS A 61 -14.31 -2.66 3.03
N MET A 62 -15.12 -2.00 3.86
CA MET A 62 -14.70 -1.12 4.94
C MET A 62 -14.79 -1.77 6.32
N GLN A 63 -15.34 -2.98 6.43
CA GLN A 63 -15.47 -3.69 7.70
C GLN A 63 -14.10 -4.19 8.20
N ILE A 64 -13.97 -4.28 9.52
CA ILE A 64 -12.77 -4.72 10.22
C ILE A 64 -13.18 -5.74 11.28
N ASP A 65 -12.43 -6.85 11.40
CA ASP A 65 -12.69 -7.80 12.48
C ASP A 65 -12.21 -7.26 13.84
N TYR A 66 -12.82 -7.75 14.91
CA TYR A 66 -12.54 -7.30 16.28
C TYR A 66 -11.04 -7.43 16.64
N LYS A 67 -10.41 -8.56 16.32
CA LYS A 67 -9.00 -8.82 16.66
C LYS A 67 -8.06 -7.86 15.91
N THR A 68 -8.36 -7.55 14.66
CA THR A 68 -7.60 -6.55 13.89
C THR A 68 -7.81 -5.16 14.46
N MET A 69 -9.04 -4.78 14.83
CA MET A 69 -9.32 -3.51 15.47
C MET A 69 -8.55 -3.38 16.79
N GLU A 70 -8.64 -4.35 17.68
CA GLU A 70 -7.93 -4.41 18.96
C GLU A 70 -6.42 -4.16 18.80
N LYS A 71 -5.77 -4.86 17.88
CA LYS A 71 -4.34 -4.70 17.62
C LYS A 71 -3.94 -3.35 17.03
N ARG A 72 -4.86 -2.67 16.34
CA ARG A 72 -4.55 -1.48 15.51
C ARG A 72 -5.04 -0.18 16.13
N ILE A 73 -6.07 -0.24 16.99
CA ILE A 73 -6.85 0.93 17.42
C ILE A 73 -5.97 1.97 18.13
N THR A 74 -5.12 1.53 19.06
CA THR A 74 -4.21 2.41 19.81
C THR A 74 -3.27 3.14 18.87
N ARG A 75 -2.73 2.43 17.87
CA ARG A 75 -1.83 3.02 16.88
C ARG A 75 -2.56 4.01 15.98
N ILE A 76 -3.79 3.71 15.56
CA ILE A 76 -4.62 4.61 14.73
C ILE A 76 -4.94 5.88 15.53
N GLN A 77 -5.27 5.74 16.81
CA GLN A 77 -5.56 6.86 17.69
C GLN A 77 -4.34 7.74 17.89
N SER A 78 -3.21 7.16 18.31
CA SER A 78 -1.96 7.92 18.48
C SER A 78 -1.52 8.62 17.20
N TYR A 79 -1.76 8.01 16.03
CA TYR A 79 -1.45 8.61 14.74
C TYR A 79 -2.25 9.89 14.48
N LEU A 80 -3.52 9.95 14.89
CA LEU A 80 -4.38 11.10 14.65
C LEU A 80 -4.34 12.13 15.79
N THR A 81 -4.07 11.70 17.03
CA THR A 81 -4.05 12.61 18.18
C THR A 81 -2.71 13.28 18.39
N ASN A 82 -1.58 12.59 18.17
CA ASN A 82 -0.27 13.13 18.48
C ASN A 82 0.20 14.15 17.43
N PRO A 83 0.48 15.41 17.82
CA PRO A 83 0.90 16.49 16.92
C PRO A 83 2.10 16.11 16.04
N LYS A 84 3.03 15.28 16.53
CA LYS A 84 4.26 14.93 15.81
C LYS A 84 4.04 14.26 14.45
N TYR A 85 2.86 13.66 14.23
CA TYR A 85 2.53 12.99 12.97
C TYR A 85 1.94 13.93 11.92
N TRP A 86 1.66 15.18 12.28
CA TRP A 86 1.09 16.22 11.41
C TRP A 86 2.17 17.16 10.92
N GLN A 87 2.03 17.69 9.71
CA GLN A 87 2.93 18.73 9.23
C GLN A 87 2.94 19.92 10.20
N HIS A 88 4.12 20.53 10.36
CA HIS A 88 4.34 21.64 11.30
C HIS A 88 3.82 21.38 12.72
N ASP A 89 3.76 20.12 13.15
CA ASP A 89 3.22 19.69 14.45
C ASP A 89 1.79 20.20 14.70
N ASN A 90 0.98 20.27 13.63
CA ASN A 90 -0.40 20.73 13.66
C ASN A 90 -0.58 22.21 14.09
N LYS A 91 0.45 23.06 13.94
CA LYS A 91 0.34 24.48 14.29
C LYS A 91 -0.68 25.24 13.43
N ASP A 92 -0.89 24.81 12.19
CA ASP A 92 -1.79 25.48 11.24
C ASP A 92 -3.19 24.83 11.20
N GLY A 93 -3.53 23.99 12.18
CA GLY A 93 -4.87 23.42 12.31
C GLY A 93 -5.21 22.29 11.31
N GLN A 94 -4.22 21.72 10.61
CA GLN A 94 -4.42 20.68 9.60
C GLN A 94 -5.20 19.46 10.12
N ARG A 95 -5.04 19.14 11.40
CA ARG A 95 -5.78 18.07 12.08
C ARG A 95 -7.28 18.34 12.11
N GLN A 96 -7.68 19.57 12.41
CA GLN A 96 -9.09 19.92 12.45
C GLN A 96 -9.69 19.85 11.06
N GLU A 97 -8.98 20.36 10.06
CA GLU A 97 -9.36 20.28 8.65
C GLU A 97 -9.51 18.82 8.19
N PHE A 98 -8.60 17.93 8.58
CA PHE A 98 -8.70 16.50 8.28
C PHE A 98 -9.96 15.87 8.87
N TYR A 99 -10.25 16.17 10.14
CA TYR A 99 -11.42 15.63 10.81
C TYR A 99 -12.71 16.13 10.20
N GLN A 100 -12.77 17.40 9.82
CA GLN A 100 -13.92 17.96 9.10
C GLN A 100 -14.09 17.26 7.76
N ASN A 101 -13.03 17.18 6.96
CA ASN A 101 -13.04 16.58 5.63
C ASN A 101 -13.48 15.12 5.62
N PHE A 102 -13.02 14.33 6.59
CA PHE A 102 -13.35 12.91 6.73
C PHE A 102 -14.33 12.65 7.89
N SER A 103 -15.21 13.61 8.19
CA SER A 103 -16.26 13.48 9.19
C SER A 103 -17.38 12.55 8.74
N ILE A 104 -18.18 12.07 9.70
CA ILE A 104 -19.41 11.33 9.41
C ILE A 104 -20.37 12.18 8.60
N TYR A 105 -20.48 13.46 8.91
CA TYR A 105 -21.35 14.40 8.20
C TYR A 105 -21.02 14.45 6.70
N ASN A 106 -19.74 14.69 6.36
CA ASN A 106 -19.31 14.71 4.97
C ASN A 106 -19.44 13.35 4.30
N TRP A 107 -19.15 12.26 5.03
CA TRP A 107 -19.38 10.91 4.51
C TRP A 107 -20.85 10.68 4.16
N ALA A 108 -21.80 11.08 5.00
CA ALA A 108 -23.23 10.89 4.76
C ALA A 108 -23.69 11.54 3.45
N ARG A 109 -23.12 12.70 3.11
CA ARG A 109 -23.41 13.48 1.89
C ARG A 109 -22.75 12.95 0.62
N LEU A 110 -21.77 12.04 0.71
CA LEU A 110 -21.19 11.41 -0.47
C LEU A 110 -22.23 10.56 -1.20
N ALA A 111 -22.14 10.53 -2.53
CA ALA A 111 -22.99 9.65 -3.33
C ALA A 111 -22.71 8.18 -2.99
N GLU A 112 -23.73 7.33 -3.05
CA GLU A 112 -23.60 5.91 -2.68
C GLU A 112 -22.53 5.19 -3.52
N ILE A 113 -22.42 5.56 -4.80
CA ILE A 113 -21.39 5.06 -5.72
C ILE A 113 -19.99 5.40 -5.21
N GLU A 114 -19.78 6.60 -4.67
CA GLU A 114 -18.49 7.03 -4.13
C GLU A 114 -18.15 6.27 -2.85
N LYS A 115 -19.10 6.16 -1.92
CA LYS A 115 -18.92 5.40 -0.67
C LYS A 115 -18.49 3.96 -0.95
N LYS A 116 -19.10 3.30 -1.94
CA LYS A 116 -18.77 1.92 -2.38
C LYS A 116 -17.37 1.76 -3.00
N ARG A 117 -16.72 2.85 -3.44
CA ARG A 117 -15.34 2.82 -3.97
C ARG A 117 -14.29 2.78 -2.87
N HIS A 118 -14.64 3.10 -1.62
CA HIS A 118 -13.71 3.04 -0.51
C HIS A 118 -13.43 1.59 -0.07
N GLN A 119 -12.25 1.38 0.50
CA GLN A 119 -11.78 0.10 1.01
C GLN A 119 -11.03 0.35 2.31
N LEU A 120 -11.14 -0.55 3.29
CA LEU A 120 -10.51 -0.36 4.60
C LEU A 120 -9.01 -0.11 4.47
N THR A 121 -8.33 -0.88 3.62
CA THR A 121 -6.90 -0.76 3.38
C THR A 121 -6.60 -0.39 1.93
N ASN A 122 -5.49 0.32 1.72
CA ASN A 122 -5.02 0.76 0.39
C ASN A 122 -6.12 1.49 -0.43
N CYS A 123 -6.92 2.31 0.23
CA CYS A 123 -8.08 2.97 -0.35
C CYS A 123 -7.70 3.89 -1.52
N ASN A 124 -8.03 3.48 -2.74
CA ASN A 124 -7.69 4.24 -3.95
C ASN A 124 -8.27 5.67 -3.95
N PRO A 125 -9.55 5.91 -3.62
CA PRO A 125 -10.08 7.28 -3.51
C PRO A 125 -9.29 8.18 -2.55
N CYS A 126 -8.90 7.67 -1.38
CA CYS A 126 -8.07 8.43 -0.45
C CYS A 126 -6.66 8.69 -0.99
N ASN A 127 -6.11 7.75 -1.76
CA ASN A 127 -4.76 7.83 -2.32
C ASN A 127 -4.69 8.60 -3.65
N THR A 128 -5.82 8.98 -4.25
CA THR A 128 -5.84 9.64 -5.57
C THR A 128 -6.62 10.95 -5.51
N THR A 129 -7.90 10.88 -5.18
CA THR A 129 -8.82 12.02 -5.13
C THR A 129 -8.55 12.95 -3.95
N HIS A 130 -8.16 12.41 -2.79
CA HIS A 130 -7.89 13.19 -1.57
C HIS A 130 -6.42 13.16 -1.18
N LEU A 131 -5.56 13.18 -2.19
CA LEU A 131 -4.13 13.07 -2.02
C LEU A 131 -3.59 14.28 -1.22
N ASP A 132 -4.04 15.48 -1.56
CA ASP A 132 -3.83 16.75 -0.82
C ASP A 132 -4.14 16.61 0.68
N LYS A 133 -5.32 16.08 1.00
CA LYS A 133 -5.79 15.88 2.39
C LYS A 133 -5.07 14.75 3.11
N SER A 134 -4.40 13.86 2.37
CA SER A 134 -3.59 12.79 2.96
C SER A 134 -2.20 13.28 3.35
N TYR A 135 -1.67 14.30 2.67
CA TYR A 135 -0.29 14.80 2.85
C TYR A 135 -0.03 15.58 4.13
N ILE A 136 -1.08 16.07 4.77
CA ILE A 136 -0.98 16.77 6.05
C ILE A 136 -0.35 15.94 7.17
N HIS A 137 -0.10 14.65 6.93
CA HIS A 137 0.69 13.80 7.82
C HIS A 137 2.15 13.66 7.36
N LYS A 138 3.10 13.81 8.30
CA LYS A 138 4.55 13.64 8.05
C LYS A 138 4.93 12.25 7.50
N SER A 139 4.10 11.24 7.77
CA SER A 139 4.38 9.85 7.38
C SER A 139 4.05 9.52 5.93
N VAL A 140 3.43 10.43 5.18
CA VAL A 140 3.20 10.22 3.74
C VAL A 140 4.49 10.52 2.99
N PRO A 141 5.03 9.56 2.19
CA PRO A 141 6.28 9.76 1.48
C PRO A 141 6.24 11.01 0.60
N LYS A 142 7.24 11.88 0.73
CA LYS A 142 7.46 13.07 -0.11
C LYS A 142 7.45 12.73 -1.61
N GLU A 143 7.73 11.47 -1.95
CA GLU A 143 7.74 10.89 -3.30
C GLU A 143 6.39 11.03 -4.02
N ASN A 144 5.25 10.93 -3.31
CA ASN A 144 3.94 11.10 -3.96
C ASN A 144 3.64 12.58 -4.26
N LEU A 145 4.10 13.52 -3.41
CA LEU A 145 3.98 14.98 -3.62
C LEU A 145 4.85 15.42 -4.79
N GLN A 146 6.07 14.89 -4.86
CA GLN A 146 6.91 15.02 -6.04
C GLN A 146 6.21 14.45 -7.26
N LEU A 147 5.54 13.29 -7.18
CA LEU A 147 4.81 12.74 -8.32
C LEU A 147 3.70 13.68 -8.82
N LYS A 148 2.89 14.25 -7.91
CA LYS A 148 1.82 15.19 -8.27
C LYS A 148 2.39 16.50 -8.83
N SER A 149 3.37 17.10 -8.16
CA SER A 149 4.00 18.33 -8.67
C SER A 149 4.77 18.09 -9.97
N LEU A 150 5.32 16.89 -10.19
CA LEU A 150 5.89 16.50 -11.48
C LEU A 150 4.81 16.32 -12.53
N CYS A 151 3.69 15.67 -12.22
CA CYS A 151 2.58 15.55 -13.15
C CYS A 151 2.03 16.93 -13.54
N GLU A 152 1.96 17.86 -12.59
CA GLU A 152 1.57 19.26 -12.80
C GLU A 152 2.63 20.03 -13.60
N GLN A 153 3.93 19.92 -13.28
CA GLN A 153 5.01 20.52 -14.07
C GLN A 153 5.10 19.95 -15.50
N VAL A 154 4.81 18.66 -15.66
CA VAL A 154 4.68 18.02 -16.97
C VAL A 154 3.46 18.56 -17.69
N ALA A 155 2.31 18.69 -17.02
CA ALA A 155 1.11 19.30 -17.60
C ALA A 155 1.34 20.76 -18.00
N ASP A 156 2.07 21.56 -17.20
CA ASP A 156 2.38 22.97 -17.47
C ASP A 156 3.39 23.14 -18.60
N LYS A 157 4.44 22.31 -18.65
CA LYS A 157 5.39 22.30 -19.78
C LYS A 157 4.75 21.78 -21.07
N VAL A 158 3.64 21.05 -20.98
CA VAL A 158 2.90 20.48 -22.11
C VAL A 158 1.64 21.30 -22.43
N SER A 159 1.21 22.25 -21.58
CA SER A 159 0.10 23.16 -21.87
C SER A 159 0.56 24.31 -22.76
N PRO A 160 -0.21 24.73 -23.78
CA PRO A 160 0.21 25.79 -24.65
C PRO A 160 -0.02 27.09 -23.88
N ARG A 161 1.04 27.79 -23.45
CA ARG A 161 0.89 29.18 -23.03
C ARG A 161 0.43 29.98 -24.24
N THR A 162 -0.87 30.23 -24.33
CA THR A 162 -1.45 31.32 -25.11
C THR A 162 -1.07 32.62 -24.43
N SER A 163 0.09 33.18 -24.81
CA SER A 163 0.34 34.62 -24.88
C SER A 163 1.81 34.87 -25.23
N GLY A 164 2.04 35.52 -26.37
CA GLY A 164 3.20 36.39 -26.61
C GLY A 164 4.53 35.72 -26.96
N ASN A 165 4.81 35.64 -28.26
CA ASN A 165 6.12 35.75 -28.91
C ASN A 165 7.40 35.43 -28.09
N LYS A 166 8.06 34.31 -28.41
CA LYS A 166 9.37 34.28 -29.10
C LYS A 166 9.86 32.84 -29.34
N SER A 167 10.42 32.65 -30.54
CA SER A 167 11.31 31.59 -31.05
C SER A 167 10.86 30.12 -31.11
N ASN A 168 10.28 29.78 -32.27
CA ASN A 168 10.44 28.63 -33.19
C ASN A 168 11.21 27.32 -32.84
N ALA A 169 11.47 26.95 -31.59
CA ALA A 169 12.08 25.66 -31.27
C ALA A 169 11.49 25.05 -29.98
N LYS A 170 10.19 24.71 -29.98
CA LYS A 170 9.56 23.88 -28.91
C LYS A 170 8.10 23.46 -29.15
N LYS A 171 7.56 23.56 -30.37
CA LYS A 171 6.15 23.20 -30.67
C LYS A 171 5.90 21.74 -31.07
N GLU A 172 6.94 20.92 -31.26
CA GLU A 172 6.78 19.51 -31.71
C GLU A 172 6.52 18.49 -30.58
N GLY A 173 6.76 18.85 -29.31
CA GLY A 173 6.66 17.88 -28.20
C GLY A 173 5.23 17.44 -27.85
N LYS A 174 4.24 18.30 -28.11
CA LYS A 174 2.87 18.16 -27.56
C LYS A 174 1.96 17.21 -28.35
N LYS A 175 1.98 17.27 -29.69
CA LYS A 175 1.18 16.36 -30.53
C LYS A 175 1.86 15.01 -30.71
N ALA A 176 3.19 14.96 -30.62
CA ALA A 176 3.95 13.76 -30.95
C ALA A 176 3.83 12.62 -29.93
N VAL A 177 3.61 12.88 -28.63
CA VAL A 177 3.55 11.80 -27.63
C VAL A 177 2.20 11.07 -27.70
N ASP A 178 1.11 11.83 -27.64
CA ASP A 178 -0.25 11.28 -27.62
C ASP A 178 -0.60 10.65 -28.97
N GLN A 179 -0.21 11.27 -30.08
CA GLN A 179 -0.44 10.74 -31.42
C GLN A 179 0.42 9.49 -31.69
N LYS A 180 1.71 9.49 -31.33
CA LYS A 180 2.57 8.30 -31.53
C LYS A 180 2.25 7.15 -30.59
N LEU A 181 1.73 7.41 -29.38
CA LEU A 181 1.30 6.35 -28.47
C LEU A 181 -0.07 5.79 -28.86
N SER A 182 -1.00 6.64 -29.33
CA SER A 182 -2.31 6.19 -29.79
C SER A 182 -2.25 5.42 -31.12
N GLN A 183 -1.23 5.70 -31.96
CA GLN A 183 -0.95 4.96 -33.20
C GLN A 183 -0.18 3.65 -32.99
N LYS A 184 0.29 3.36 -31.78
CA LYS A 184 1.04 2.13 -31.51
C LYS A 184 0.09 0.96 -31.33
N GLU A 185 0.38 -0.13 -32.03
CA GLU A 185 -0.40 -1.35 -31.90
C GLU A 185 -0.37 -1.90 -30.46
N PRO A 186 -1.50 -2.47 -30.01
CA PRO A 186 -1.55 -3.28 -28.79
C PRO A 186 -0.45 -4.35 -28.80
N GLY A 187 0.22 -4.54 -27.67
CA GLY A 187 1.32 -5.51 -27.52
C GLY A 187 2.71 -4.94 -27.83
N SER A 188 2.80 -3.76 -28.46
CA SER A 188 4.10 -3.13 -28.76
C SER A 188 4.93 -2.84 -27.51
N ILE A 189 6.25 -2.92 -27.66
CA ILE A 189 7.21 -2.69 -26.57
C ILE A 189 7.37 -1.19 -26.34
N VAL A 190 6.99 -0.73 -25.15
CA VAL A 190 7.12 0.66 -24.72
C VAL A 190 8.04 0.75 -23.50
N ILE A 191 9.22 1.34 -23.69
CA ILE A 191 10.18 1.59 -22.60
C ILE A 191 9.96 3.01 -22.07
N TRP A 192 9.07 3.13 -21.09
CA TRP A 192 8.65 4.42 -20.53
C TRP A 192 9.80 5.31 -20.03
N SER A 193 10.85 4.72 -19.45
CA SER A 193 12.03 5.46 -19.01
C SER A 193 12.84 6.07 -20.15
N ARG A 194 12.87 5.43 -21.33
CA ARG A 194 13.50 6.00 -22.53
C ARG A 194 12.67 7.14 -23.09
N LEU A 195 11.34 7.01 -23.08
CA LEU A 195 10.45 8.09 -23.48
C LEU A 195 10.59 9.30 -22.54
N ALA A 196 10.68 9.07 -21.23
CA ALA A 196 10.92 10.13 -20.25
C ALA A 196 12.22 10.92 -20.54
N LYS A 197 13.30 10.22 -20.91
CA LYS A 197 14.56 10.86 -21.35
C LYS A 197 14.42 11.58 -22.68
N LYS A 198 13.72 10.98 -23.65
CA LYS A 198 13.49 11.55 -24.98
C LYS A 198 12.71 12.87 -24.92
N TYR A 199 11.77 12.98 -23.99
CA TYR A 199 10.97 14.18 -23.78
C TYR A 199 11.55 15.13 -22.71
N ASP A 200 12.82 14.93 -22.33
CA ASP A 200 13.57 15.75 -21.38
C ASP A 200 12.83 16.03 -20.05
N LEU A 201 12.18 14.99 -19.50
CA LEU A 201 11.57 15.07 -18.18
C LEU A 201 12.67 15.25 -17.13
N LYS A 202 12.88 16.48 -16.65
CA LYS A 202 13.90 16.84 -15.65
C LYS A 202 13.29 17.43 -14.37
N ILE A 203 13.86 17.04 -13.24
CA ILE A 203 13.75 17.68 -11.92
C ILE A 203 15.17 18.14 -11.55
N ASN A 204 15.37 19.41 -11.22
CA ASN A 204 16.68 19.94 -10.82
C ASN A 204 17.80 19.50 -11.80
N ASP A 205 17.55 19.70 -13.10
CA ASP A 205 18.42 19.31 -14.23
C ASP A 205 18.74 17.83 -14.41
N ARG A 206 18.08 16.94 -13.65
CA ARG A 206 18.26 15.49 -13.75
C ARG A 206 16.96 14.77 -14.09
N VAL A 207 17.05 13.72 -14.90
CA VAL A 207 15.90 12.86 -15.20
C VAL A 207 15.50 12.09 -13.93
N PRO A 208 14.24 12.15 -13.48
CA PRO A 208 13.81 11.43 -12.28
C PRO A 208 14.05 9.94 -12.44
N LEU A 209 14.50 9.30 -11.36
CA LEU A 209 14.60 7.83 -11.26
C LEU A 209 13.26 7.16 -11.62
N ASN A 210 12.15 7.80 -11.28
CA ASN A 210 10.78 7.34 -11.54
C ASN A 210 10.13 8.00 -12.77
N GLY A 211 10.89 8.68 -13.64
CA GLY A 211 10.33 9.45 -14.77
C GLY A 211 9.49 8.61 -15.75
N GLY A 212 9.80 7.32 -15.88
CA GLY A 212 8.97 6.41 -16.68
C GLY A 212 7.58 6.16 -16.09
N GLN A 213 7.46 6.08 -14.75
CA GLN A 213 6.16 5.89 -14.09
C GLN A 213 5.31 7.16 -14.18
N VAL A 214 5.94 8.33 -14.01
CA VAL A 214 5.28 9.64 -14.18
C VAL A 214 4.69 9.76 -15.57
N LEU A 215 5.48 9.46 -16.62
CA LEU A 215 5.03 9.56 -18.00
C LEU A 215 3.89 8.57 -18.32
N MET A 216 3.94 7.37 -17.75
CA MET A 216 2.89 6.36 -17.91
C MET A 216 1.57 6.82 -17.27
N GLU A 217 1.63 7.40 -16.07
CA GLU A 217 0.44 7.90 -15.37
C GLU A 217 -0.16 9.11 -16.09
N PHE A 218 0.69 9.98 -16.65
CA PHE A 218 0.26 11.07 -17.52
C PHE A 218 -0.43 10.57 -18.80
N ALA A 219 0.16 9.59 -19.50
CA ALA A 219 -0.47 9.01 -20.69
C ALA A 219 -1.83 8.39 -20.35
N ARG A 220 -1.94 7.74 -19.19
CA ARG A 220 -3.22 7.20 -18.68
C ARG A 220 -4.24 8.30 -18.44
N SER A 221 -3.87 9.42 -17.83
CA SER A 221 -4.79 10.54 -17.59
C SER A 221 -5.26 11.21 -18.88
N LYS A 222 -4.51 11.07 -19.97
CA LYS A 222 -4.89 11.50 -21.34
C LYS A 222 -5.70 10.46 -22.13
N GLY A 223 -6.11 9.37 -21.49
CA GLY A 223 -6.94 8.34 -22.13
C GLY A 223 -6.17 7.34 -22.99
N VAL A 224 -4.83 7.37 -22.97
CA VAL A 224 -4.03 6.35 -23.64
C VAL A 224 -4.18 5.02 -22.87
N PRO A 225 -4.61 3.92 -23.51
CA PRO A 225 -4.80 2.63 -22.85
C PRO A 225 -3.45 1.95 -22.57
N VAL A 226 -2.69 2.48 -21.61
CA VAL A 226 -1.30 2.07 -21.28
C VAL A 226 -1.12 0.57 -21.00
N PHE A 227 -2.18 -0.12 -20.58
CA PHE A 227 -2.18 -1.56 -20.31
C PHE A 227 -2.17 -2.42 -21.59
N GLN A 228 -2.37 -1.81 -22.77
CA GLN A 228 -2.27 -2.51 -24.04
C GLN A 228 -0.83 -2.80 -24.44
N PHE A 229 0.12 -2.00 -23.96
CA PHE A 229 1.55 -2.14 -24.28
C PHE A 229 2.22 -3.20 -23.39
N ASN A 230 3.33 -3.77 -23.87
CA ASN A 230 4.16 -4.71 -23.09
C ASN A 230 3.44 -5.99 -22.60
N LYS A 231 2.29 -6.36 -23.18
CA LYS A 231 1.52 -7.57 -22.80
C LYS A 231 2.31 -8.87 -22.94
N HIS A 232 3.21 -8.95 -23.92
CA HIS A 232 4.02 -10.16 -24.18
C HIS A 232 5.22 -10.30 -23.23
N THR A 233 5.63 -9.22 -22.57
CA THR A 233 6.67 -9.28 -21.55
C THR A 233 6.08 -9.57 -20.18
N ARG A 234 5.61 -10.80 -19.97
CA ARG A 234 5.56 -11.33 -18.61
C ARG A 234 7.02 -11.50 -18.18
N ILE A 235 7.59 -10.48 -17.53
CA ILE A 235 8.98 -10.52 -17.05
C ILE A 235 9.06 -11.43 -15.81
N SER A 236 8.66 -12.70 -15.91
CA SER A 236 8.57 -13.63 -14.78
C SER A 236 9.92 -14.26 -14.40
N GLY A 237 11.00 -14.04 -15.15
CA GLY A 237 12.35 -14.54 -14.80
C GLY A 237 13.39 -13.45 -14.60
N ARG A 238 13.51 -12.50 -15.53
CA ARG A 238 14.59 -11.50 -15.55
C ARG A 238 14.43 -10.42 -14.46
N ASP A 239 13.20 -10.01 -14.18
CA ASP A 239 12.89 -8.98 -13.19
C ASP A 239 12.91 -9.52 -11.75
N PHE A 240 12.58 -10.81 -11.59
CA PHE A 240 12.85 -11.55 -10.36
C PHE A 240 14.36 -11.63 -10.09
N LYS A 241 15.17 -12.13 -11.05
CA LYS A 241 16.64 -12.18 -10.91
C LYS A 241 17.25 -10.80 -10.69
N ARG A 242 16.74 -9.74 -11.32
CA ARG A 242 17.22 -8.37 -11.13
C ARG A 242 16.82 -7.80 -9.77
N ARG A 243 15.61 -8.09 -9.26
CA ARG A 243 15.20 -7.76 -7.89
C ARG A 243 16.06 -8.48 -6.85
N VAL A 244 16.31 -9.77 -7.04
CA VAL A 244 17.18 -10.58 -6.17
C VAL A 244 18.62 -10.03 -6.18
N ARG A 245 19.19 -9.73 -7.34
CA ARG A 245 20.53 -9.12 -7.40
C ARG A 245 20.59 -7.75 -6.72
N ARG A 246 19.55 -6.93 -6.85
CA ARG A 246 19.46 -5.63 -6.16
C ARG A 246 19.30 -5.79 -4.65
N SER A 247 18.53 -6.77 -4.18
CA SER A 247 18.41 -7.03 -2.73
C SER A 247 19.71 -7.56 -2.14
N ILE A 248 20.45 -8.39 -2.89
CA ILE A 248 21.80 -8.87 -2.51
C ILE A 248 22.80 -7.71 -2.47
N LYS A 249 22.85 -6.87 -3.51
CA LYS A 249 23.81 -5.75 -3.60
C LYS A 249 23.51 -4.59 -2.65
N ALA A 250 22.25 -4.43 -2.24
CA ALA A 250 21.81 -3.41 -1.28
C ALA A 250 21.79 -3.90 0.19
N GLY A 251 22.36 -5.08 0.49
CA GLY A 251 22.40 -5.62 1.86
C GLY A 251 21.03 -5.94 2.48
N SER A 252 19.98 -6.07 1.67
CA SER A 252 18.57 -6.09 2.08
C SER A 252 17.96 -7.49 2.22
N LEU A 253 18.78 -8.54 2.28
CA LEU A 253 18.40 -9.72 3.04
C LEU A 253 19.31 -9.71 4.24
N TYR A 254 18.82 -9.10 5.32
CA TYR A 254 19.44 -9.30 6.61
C TYR A 254 19.40 -10.81 6.88
N ASN A 255 20.49 -11.52 6.59
CA ASN A 255 20.95 -12.54 7.52
C ASN A 255 21.40 -11.76 8.76
N THR A 256 20.43 -11.24 9.53
CA THR A 256 20.73 -10.79 10.87
C THR A 256 21.34 -11.99 11.58
N SER A 257 22.39 -11.78 12.38
CA SER A 257 22.91 -12.78 13.32
C SER A 257 21.81 -13.39 14.22
N TYR A 258 20.66 -12.73 14.30
CA TYR A 258 19.45 -13.24 14.92
C TYR A 258 18.91 -14.53 14.26
N SER A 259 19.05 -14.69 12.95
CA SER A 259 18.60 -15.89 12.22
C SER A 259 19.46 -17.12 12.51
N SER A 260 20.79 -16.94 12.66
CA SER A 260 21.68 -18.03 13.05
C SER A 260 21.45 -18.45 14.50
N LYS A 261 21.21 -17.48 15.40
CA LYS A 261 20.81 -17.75 16.80
C LYS A 261 19.50 -18.51 16.90
N ILE A 262 18.48 -18.11 16.14
CA ILE A 262 17.20 -18.85 16.07
C ILE A 262 17.43 -20.26 15.53
N HIS A 263 18.23 -20.40 14.48
CA HIS A 263 18.51 -21.71 13.89
C HIS A 263 19.28 -22.63 14.85
N SER A 264 20.27 -22.10 15.59
CA SER A 264 20.97 -22.85 16.63
C SER A 264 20.06 -23.20 17.80
N ASP A 265 19.19 -22.28 18.23
CA ASP A 265 18.24 -22.52 19.31
C ASP A 265 17.25 -23.64 18.93
N VAL A 266 16.62 -23.55 17.76
CA VAL A 266 15.72 -24.60 17.24
C VAL A 266 16.44 -25.94 17.12
N GLN A 267 17.69 -25.97 16.66
CA GLN A 267 18.48 -27.21 16.61
C GLN A 267 18.75 -27.78 18.01
N THR A 268 19.09 -26.94 18.99
CA THR A 268 19.29 -27.36 20.38
C THR A 268 17.99 -27.91 20.98
N ARG A 269 16.86 -27.26 20.75
CA ARG A 269 15.54 -27.69 21.23
C ARG A 269 15.05 -28.98 20.57
N ILE A 270 15.43 -29.22 19.32
CA ILE A 270 15.25 -30.50 18.64
C ILE A 270 16.13 -31.59 19.26
N ARG A 271 17.42 -31.30 19.53
CA ARG A 271 18.38 -32.27 20.11
C ARG A 271 18.06 -32.65 21.55
N THR A 272 17.63 -31.68 22.36
CA THR A 272 17.20 -31.88 23.75
C THR A 272 15.84 -32.56 23.85
N GLY A 273 15.13 -32.74 22.74
CA GLY A 273 13.82 -33.40 22.70
C GLY A 273 12.65 -32.51 23.09
N GLU A 274 12.88 -31.23 23.37
CA GLU A 274 11.83 -30.24 23.65
C GLU A 274 10.90 -30.05 22.44
N ILE A 275 11.47 -30.05 21.22
CA ILE A 275 10.71 -30.05 19.96
C ILE A 275 10.78 -31.46 19.35
N ASN A 276 9.70 -32.22 19.54
CA ASN A 276 9.59 -33.55 18.93
C ASN A 276 9.24 -33.45 17.44
N ILE A 277 10.25 -33.60 16.59
CA ILE A 277 10.08 -33.65 15.13
C ILE A 277 9.87 -35.08 14.59
N GLY A 278 9.67 -36.06 15.47
CA GLY A 278 9.45 -37.46 15.11
C GLY A 278 10.72 -38.25 14.81
N MET A 279 10.55 -39.57 14.67
CA MET A 279 11.63 -40.52 14.35
C MET A 279 11.89 -40.57 12.85
N PRO A 280 13.14 -40.65 12.41
CA PRO A 280 13.45 -40.84 10.98
C PRO A 280 12.82 -42.14 10.48
N VAL A 281 12.16 -42.05 9.32
CA VAL A 281 11.67 -43.18 8.53
C VAL A 281 12.57 -43.29 7.30
N ALA A 282 12.70 -44.52 6.78
CA ALA A 282 13.60 -44.94 5.70
C ALA A 282 14.09 -43.81 4.76
N PRO A 283 15.42 -43.66 4.57
CA PRO A 283 15.99 -42.60 3.74
C PRO A 283 15.52 -42.71 2.30
N LYS A 284 15.21 -41.57 1.68
CA LYS A 284 15.05 -41.43 0.23
C LYS A 284 16.24 -40.65 -0.32
N THR A 285 16.86 -41.19 -1.37
CA THR A 285 17.98 -40.53 -2.05
C THR A 285 17.44 -39.64 -3.16
N PHE A 286 17.72 -38.34 -3.09
CA PHE A 286 17.40 -37.38 -4.14
C PHE A 286 18.68 -37.01 -4.88
N LYS A 287 18.55 -36.85 -6.19
CA LYS A 287 19.62 -36.30 -7.02
C LYS A 287 19.41 -34.81 -7.17
N LYS A 288 20.46 -34.03 -6.97
CA LYS A 288 20.43 -32.59 -7.13
C LYS A 288 21.55 -32.17 -8.06
N ASP A 289 21.16 -31.60 -9.19
CA ASP A 289 22.10 -31.05 -10.13
C ASP A 289 22.53 -29.65 -9.65
N LEU A 290 23.83 -29.44 -9.59
CA LEU A 290 24.45 -28.19 -9.16
C LEU A 290 25.35 -27.71 -10.28
N ILE A 291 25.20 -26.44 -10.67
CA ILE A 291 26.11 -25.80 -11.61
C ILE A 291 27.25 -25.19 -10.78
N SER A 292 28.45 -25.71 -10.97
CA SER A 292 29.68 -25.22 -10.34
C SER A 292 30.03 -23.82 -10.87
N PRO A 293 30.87 -23.05 -10.14
CA PRO A 293 31.25 -21.69 -10.56
C PRO A 293 31.94 -21.61 -11.94
N ASP A 294 32.56 -22.69 -12.38
CA ASP A 294 33.17 -22.90 -13.70
C ASP A 294 32.14 -23.26 -14.80
N GLY A 295 30.86 -23.39 -14.45
CA GLY A 295 29.77 -23.72 -15.37
C GLY A 295 29.55 -25.23 -15.59
N THR A 296 30.29 -26.09 -14.89
CA THR A 296 30.11 -27.55 -15.01
C THR A 296 28.90 -28.05 -14.22
N LEU A 297 28.14 -28.99 -14.79
CA LEU A 297 27.01 -29.62 -14.09
C LEU A 297 27.53 -30.77 -13.23
N THR A 298 27.33 -30.69 -11.92
CA THR A 298 27.73 -31.71 -10.95
C THR A 298 26.49 -32.31 -10.29
N GLU A 299 26.37 -33.64 -10.32
CA GLU A 299 25.25 -34.36 -9.71
C GLU A 299 25.61 -34.70 -8.25
N LYS A 300 24.92 -34.10 -7.27
CA LYS A 300 25.08 -34.43 -5.86
C LYS A 300 23.91 -35.28 -5.37
N LYS A 301 24.21 -36.48 -4.88
CA LYS A 301 23.21 -37.33 -4.20
C LYS A 301 23.05 -36.86 -2.76
N GLN A 302 21.82 -36.54 -2.36
CA GLN A 302 21.46 -36.17 -1.00
C GLN A 302 20.45 -37.16 -0.45
N GLN A 303 20.76 -37.79 0.68
CA GLN A 303 19.79 -38.58 1.41
C GLN A 303 18.92 -37.67 2.28
N VAL A 304 17.60 -37.85 2.18
CA VAL A 304 16.62 -37.14 2.97
C VAL A 304 15.77 -38.17 3.71
N TYR A 305 15.63 -37.99 5.02
CA TYR A 305 14.82 -38.85 5.86
C TYR A 305 13.44 -38.23 6.05
N GLY A 306 12.37 -38.98 5.77
CA GLY A 306 11.05 -38.63 6.27
C GLY A 306 11.03 -38.76 7.79
N ARG A 307 10.09 -38.10 8.49
CA ARG A 307 9.93 -38.29 9.94
C ARG A 307 8.51 -38.68 10.30
N LYS A 308 8.36 -39.68 11.17
CA LYS A 308 7.07 -40.12 11.75
C LYS A 308 6.92 -39.49 13.13
N ILE A 309 5.96 -38.59 13.27
CA ILE A 309 5.61 -37.97 14.55
C ILE A 309 4.67 -38.92 15.29
N LYS A 310 5.05 -39.38 16.49
CA LYS A 310 4.14 -40.12 17.36
C LYS A 310 3.08 -39.15 17.87
N ILE A 311 1.87 -39.23 17.31
CA ILE A 311 0.72 -38.52 17.85
C ILE A 311 0.38 -39.22 19.17
N ARG A 312 0.54 -38.54 20.31
CA ARG A 312 -0.05 -39.03 21.57
C ARG A 312 -1.56 -39.02 21.35
N ARG A 313 -2.19 -40.19 21.19
CA ARG A 313 -3.64 -40.28 21.40
C ARG A 313 -3.85 -39.74 22.80
N HIS A 314 -4.64 -38.67 22.95
CA HIS A 314 -5.17 -38.32 24.25
C HIS A 314 -5.96 -39.55 24.72
N GLN A 315 -5.35 -40.36 25.59
CA GLN A 315 -6.08 -41.25 26.46
C GLN A 315 -6.97 -40.33 27.29
N ARG A 316 -8.21 -40.15 26.82
CA ARG A 316 -9.32 -39.93 27.74
C ARG A 316 -9.51 -41.26 28.44
N GLU A 317 -8.67 -41.53 29.42
CA GLU A 317 -9.04 -42.41 30.52
C GLU A 317 -10.19 -41.68 31.22
N ARG A 318 -11.41 -42.11 30.87
CA ARG A 318 -12.49 -42.10 31.84
C ARG A 318 -12.20 -43.30 32.71
N ASP A 319 -11.81 -43.03 33.94
CA ASP A 319 -12.17 -43.81 35.13
C ASP A 319 -12.21 -42.81 36.29
#